data_AF-A0A7W7Y7W2-F1
#
_entry.id   AF-A0A7W7Y7W2-F1
#
_cell.length_a   1.000
_cell.length_b   1.000
_cell.length_c   1.000
_cell.angle_alpha   90.00
_cell.angle_beta   90.00
_cell.angle_gamma   90.00
#
_symmetry.space_group_name_H-M   'P 1'
#
loop_
_entity.id
_entity.type
_entity.pdbx_description
1 polymer ?
#
loop_
_entity_poly.entity_id
_entity_poly.type
_entity_poly.pdbx_seq_one_letter_code
_entity_poly.pdbx_strand_id
1 'polypeptide(L)'
;MPAALALVLGAGTWWLWPADSDLWRKVIAVFLSTALAFQVAVALRATGRAAVQAWLECGAFLLVQGAFLHLPSALGWLLLLTGWCWRFLVRNLWK
;
A
#
# COMPACT_ATOMS: atom_id res chain seq x y z
N MET A 1 -2.10 0.67 -19.35
CA MET A 1 -0.89 0.41 -18.53
C MET A 1 -1.19 0.18 -17.04
N PRO A 2 -1.96 1.00 -16.30
CA PRO A 2 -2.17 0.76 -14.85
C PRO A 2 -2.92 -0.54 -14.54
N ALA A 3 -3.86 -0.95 -15.40
CA ALA A 3 -4.60 -2.20 -15.22
C ALA A 3 -3.72 -3.46 -15.26
N ALA A 4 -2.71 -3.49 -16.15
CA ALA A 4 -1.78 -4.62 -16.23
C ALA A 4 -0.91 -4.70 -14.97
N LEU A 5 -0.41 -3.56 -14.48
CA LEU A 5 0.36 -3.49 -13.23
C LEU A 5 -0.49 -3.90 -12.02
N ALA A 6 -1.76 -3.49 -11.98
CA ALA A 6 -2.70 -3.88 -10.93
C ALA A 6 -2.96 -5.39 -10.91
N LEU A 7 -3.13 -6.01 -12.08
CA LEU A 7 -3.28 -7.47 -12.20
C LEU A 7 -2.01 -8.20 -11.75
N VAL A 8 -0.83 -7.74 -12.17
CA VAL A 8 0.45 -8.38 -11.79
C VAL A 8 0.70 -8.26 -10.29
N LEU A 9 0.52 -7.07 -9.70
CA LEU A 9 0.72 -6.87 -8.27
C LEU A 9 -0.35 -7.57 -7.43
N GLY A 10 -1.62 -7.54 -7.86
CA GLY A 10 -2.70 -8.28 -7.17
C GLY A 10 -2.49 -9.79 -7.21
N ALA A 11 -2.19 -10.36 -8.38
CA ALA A 11 -1.91 -11.79 -8.53
C ALA A 11 -0.62 -12.20 -7.79
N GLY A 12 0.43 -11.40 -7.89
CA GLY A 12 1.68 -11.63 -7.17
C GLY A 12 1.46 -11.63 -5.65
N THR A 13 0.70 -10.67 -5.12
CA THR A 13 0.33 -10.65 -3.70
C THR A 13 -0.48 -11.88 -3.32
N TRP A 14 -1.46 -12.31 -4.13
CA TRP A 14 -2.24 -13.53 -3.83
C TRP A 14 -1.36 -14.77 -3.69
N TRP A 15 -0.37 -14.93 -4.56
CA TRP A 15 0.51 -16.10 -4.59
C TRP A 15 1.60 -16.06 -3.52
N LEU A 16 2.11 -14.87 -3.20
CA LEU A 16 3.20 -14.70 -2.24
C LEU A 16 2.72 -14.51 -0.79
N TRP A 17 1.42 -14.29 -0.57
CA TRP A 17 0.89 -14.10 0.77
C TRP A 17 0.94 -15.40 1.58
N PRO A 18 1.29 -15.36 2.89
CA PRO A 18 1.36 -16.55 3.72
C PRO A 18 0.08 -17.41 3.65
N ALA A 19 0.25 -18.70 3.37
CA ALA A 19 -0.85 -19.63 3.14
C ALA A 19 -1.76 -19.80 4.38
N ASP A 20 -1.14 -19.71 5.56
CA ASP A 20 -1.67 -19.74 6.92
C ASP A 20 -2.44 -18.48 7.34
N SER A 21 -2.40 -17.41 6.55
CA SER A 21 -3.20 -16.21 6.83
C SER A 21 -4.69 -16.41 6.54
N ASP A 22 -5.53 -15.80 7.38
CA ASP A 22 -6.97 -15.71 7.16
C ASP A 22 -7.31 -15.17 5.77
N LEU A 23 -8.35 -15.72 5.14
CA LEU A 23 -8.78 -15.33 3.80
C LEU A 23 -9.05 -13.82 3.68
N TRP A 24 -9.66 -13.21 4.70
CA TRP A 24 -9.98 -11.78 4.68
C TRP A 24 -8.73 -10.90 4.58
N ARG A 25 -7.61 -11.31 5.19
CA ARG A 25 -6.33 -10.59 5.11
C ARG A 25 -5.73 -10.65 3.72
N LYS A 26 -5.79 -11.83 3.09
CA LYS A 26 -5.36 -12.03 1.70
C LYS A 26 -6.16 -11.14 0.76
N VAL A 27 -7.48 -11.07 0.92
CA VAL A 27 -8.34 -10.21 0.10
C VAL A 27 -7.98 -8.74 0.28
N ILE A 28 -7.79 -8.28 1.52
CA ILE A 28 -7.35 -6.89 1.80
C ILE A 28 -5.99 -6.61 1.18
N ALA A 29 -5.04 -7.53 1.29
CA ALA A 29 -3.71 -7.40 0.70
C ALA A 29 -3.76 -7.24 -0.82
N VAL A 30 -4.54 -8.09 -1.50
CA VAL A 30 -4.75 -7.99 -2.95
C VAL A 30 -5.38 -6.65 -3.33
N PHE A 31 -6.37 -6.19 -2.56
CA PHE A 31 -7.00 -4.89 -2.79
C PHE A 31 -6.00 -3.74 -2.63
N LEU A 32 -5.20 -3.76 -1.56
CA LEU A 32 -4.16 -2.75 -1.30
C LEU A 32 -3.05 -2.77 -2.35
N SER A 33 -2.65 -3.94 -2.86
CA SER A 33 -1.66 -4.07 -3.93
C SER A 33 -2.18 -3.56 -5.27
N THR A 34 -3.44 -3.83 -5.56
CA THR A 34 -4.13 -3.26 -6.73
C THR A 34 -4.17 -1.74 -6.62
N ALA A 35 -4.56 -1.19 -5.47
CA ALA A 35 -4.60 0.25 -5.24
C ALA A 35 -3.20 0.89 -5.34
N LEU A 36 -2.18 0.24 -4.78
CA LEU A 36 -0.78 0.64 -4.90
C LEU A 36 -0.34 0.71 -6.37
N ALA A 37 -0.74 -0.26 -7.20
CA ALA A 37 -0.42 -0.25 -8.63
C ALA A 37 -0.94 1.01 -9.34
N PHE A 38 -2.18 1.41 -9.04
CA PHE A 38 -2.75 2.65 -9.56
C PHE A 38 -1.99 3.87 -9.08
N GLN A 39 -1.62 3.91 -7.80
CA GLN A 39 -0.84 5.02 -7.23
C GLN A 39 0.56 5.12 -7.85
N VAL A 40 1.24 3.99 -8.07
CA VAL A 40 2.53 3.95 -8.77
C VAL A 40 2.37 4.46 -10.21
N ALA A 41 1.30 4.10 -10.91
CA ALA A 41 1.05 4.62 -12.25
C ALA A 41 0.81 6.15 -12.26
N VAL A 42 0.20 6.70 -11.21
CA VAL A 42 0.09 8.16 -11.01
C VAL A 42 1.47 8.76 -10.76
N ALA A 43 2.26 8.17 -9.87
CA ALA A 43 3.60 8.64 -9.51
C ALA A 43 4.56 8.65 -10.72
N LEU A 44 4.47 7.65 -11.59
CA LEU A 44 5.27 7.56 -12.83
C LEU A 44 4.94 8.65 -13.86
N ARG A 45 3.74 9.24 -13.79
CA ARG A 45 3.27 10.28 -14.74
C ARG A 45 3.38 11.69 -14.17
N ALA A 46 3.44 11.81 -12.85
CA ALA A 46 3.58 13.08 -12.17
C ALA A 46 5.01 13.63 -12.32
N THR A 47 5.16 14.94 -12.22
CA THR A 47 6.47 15.62 -12.24
C THR A 47 6.59 16.59 -11.06
N GLY A 48 7.83 16.93 -10.71
CA GLY A 48 8.12 17.86 -9.63
C GLY A 48 7.55 17.42 -8.28
N ARG A 49 6.92 18.37 -7.56
CA ARG A 49 6.38 18.14 -6.21
C ARG A 49 5.29 17.07 -6.18
N ALA A 50 4.43 17.01 -7.21
CA ALA A 50 3.36 16.02 -7.31
C ALA A 50 3.91 14.60 -7.43
N ALA A 51 5.04 14.41 -8.12
CA ALA A 51 5.70 13.10 -8.20
C ALA A 51 6.21 12.64 -6.83
N VAL A 52 6.89 13.53 -6.10
CA VAL A 52 7.38 13.24 -4.74
C VAL A 52 6.22 12.87 -3.83
N GLN A 53 5.14 13.65 -3.83
CA GLN A 53 3.95 13.33 -3.03
C GLN A 53 3.37 11.96 -3.38
N ALA A 54 3.18 11.67 -4.66
CA ALA A 54 2.60 10.40 -5.10
C ALA A 54 3.47 9.20 -4.69
N TRP A 55 4.79 9.31 -4.78
CA TRP A 55 5.72 8.28 -4.30
C TRP A 55 5.71 8.11 -2.79
N LEU A 56 5.64 9.20 -2.01
CA LEU A 56 5.50 9.07 -0.56
C LEU A 56 4.16 8.42 -0.20
N GLU A 57 3.07 8.71 -0.91
CA GLU A 57 1.78 8.05 -0.69
C GLU A 57 1.85 6.53 -0.96
N CYS A 58 2.65 6.07 -1.93
CA CYS A 58 2.89 4.63 -2.13
C CYS A 58 3.46 3.95 -0.87
N GLY A 59 4.35 4.63 -0.13
CA GLY A 59 4.92 4.11 1.11
C GLY A 59 3.88 3.78 2.18
N ALA A 60 2.78 4.54 2.24
CA ALA A 60 1.67 4.25 3.16
C ALA A 60 1.02 2.90 2.88
N PHE A 61 0.81 2.54 1.61
CA PHE A 61 0.19 1.29 1.24
C PHE A 61 1.04 0.09 1.66
N LEU A 62 2.37 0.19 1.54
CA LEU A 62 3.28 -0.85 1.99
C LEU A 62 3.23 -1.05 3.51
N LEU A 63 3.21 0.04 4.27
CA LEU A 63 3.06 -0.01 5.74
C LEU A 63 1.75 -0.67 6.16
N VAL A 64 0.64 -0.27 5.52
CA VAL A 64 -0.69 -0.83 5.81
C VAL A 64 -0.76 -2.31 5.42
N GLN A 65 -0.19 -2.71 4.29
CA GLN A 65 -0.11 -4.13 3.91
C GLN A 65 0.70 -4.95 4.93
N GLY A 66 1.89 -4.46 5.32
CA GLY A 66 2.69 -5.09 6.36
C GLY A 66 1.94 -5.22 7.68
N ALA A 67 1.09 -4.25 8.01
CA ALA A 67 0.26 -4.30 9.19
C ALA A 67 -0.71 -5.50 9.20
N PHE A 68 -1.35 -5.80 8.06
CA PHE A 68 -2.27 -6.94 7.93
C PHE A 68 -1.57 -8.31 8.00
N LEU A 69 -0.26 -8.38 7.70
CA LEU A 69 0.53 -9.59 7.98
C LEU A 69 0.67 -9.83 9.48
N HIS A 70 0.81 -8.77 10.27
CA HIS A 70 1.13 -8.89 11.70
C HIS A 70 -0.07 -8.78 12.63
N LEU A 71 -1.27 -8.39 12.16
CA LEU A 71 -2.45 -8.35 13.03
C LEU A 71 -2.79 -9.73 13.63
N PRO A 72 -3.42 -9.83 14.81
CA PRO A 72 -3.76 -8.73 15.71
C PRO A 72 -2.61 -8.33 16.66
N SER A 73 -1.34 -8.65 16.36
CA SER A 73 -0.21 -8.31 17.24
C SER A 73 -0.04 -6.79 17.41
N ALA A 74 0.62 -6.39 18.50
CA ALA A 74 0.98 -5.00 18.76
C ALA A 74 1.77 -4.37 17.59
N LEU A 75 2.65 -5.14 16.95
CA LEU A 75 3.38 -4.70 15.77
C LEU A 75 2.45 -4.37 14.60
N GLY A 76 1.43 -5.20 14.35
CA GLY A 76 0.42 -4.94 13.33
C GLY A 76 -0.33 -3.63 13.58
N TRP A 77 -0.76 -3.38 14.82
CA TRP A 77 -1.41 -2.11 15.17
C TRP A 77 -0.47 -0.90 15.06
N LEU A 78 0.79 -1.03 15.47
CA LEU A 78 1.80 0.02 15.32
C LEU A 78 2.06 0.35 13.84
N LEU A 79 2.13 -0.66 12.97
CA LEU A 79 2.29 -0.47 11.52
C LEU A 79 1.06 0.22 10.91
N LEU A 80 -0.16 -0.15 11.31
CA LEU A 80 -1.38 0.53 10.89
C LEU A 80 -1.33 2.02 11.28
N LEU A 81 -1.07 2.32 12.55
CA LEU A 81 -0.96 3.69 13.06
C LEU A 81 0.12 4.47 12.30
N THR A 82 1.28 3.87 12.09
CA THR A 82 2.40 4.48 11.36
C THR A 82 2.01 4.77 9.91
N GLY A 83 1.34 3.84 9.24
CA GLY A 83 0.83 4.05 7.88
C GLY A 83 -0.17 5.22 7.80
N TRP A 84 -1.06 5.36 8.77
CA TRP A 84 -1.99 6.49 8.85
C TRP A 84 -1.31 7.81 9.16
N CYS A 85 -0.40 7.84 10.15
CA CYS A 85 0.41 9.00 10.49
C CYS A 85 1.23 9.46 9.28
N TRP A 86 1.80 8.51 8.53
CA TRP A 86 2.53 8.80 7.30
C TRP A 86 1.64 9.45 6.24
N ARG A 87 0.45 8.90 5.95
CA ARG A 87 -0.50 9.54 5.02
C ARG A 87 -0.86 10.95 5.47
N PHE A 88 -1.07 11.14 6.76
CA PHE A 88 -1.37 12.45 7.31
C PHE A 88 -0.19 13.41 7.11
N LEU A 89 1.03 13.00 7.45
CA LEU A 89 2.24 13.80 7.24
C LEU A 89 2.37 14.22 5.77
N VAL A 90 2.34 13.26 4.85
CA VAL A 90 2.51 13.50 3.40
C VAL A 90 1.49 14.51 2.87
N ARG A 91 0.23 14.41 3.29
CA ARG A 91 -0.84 15.35 2.90
C ARG A 91 -0.66 16.77 3.46
N ASN A 92 0.17 16.94 4.49
CA ASN A 92 0.41 18.23 5.13
C ASN A 92 1.82 18.80 4.83
N LEU A 93 2.70 18.08 4.14
CA LEU A 93 4.07 18.54 3.83
C LEU A 93 4.13 19.82 2.96
N TRP A 94 3.07 20.12 2.21
CA TRP A 94 3.03 21.24 1.26
C TRP A 94 1.76 22.09 1.36
N LYS A 95 1.08 22.04 2.52
CA LYS A 95 0.09 23.06 2.88
C LYS A 95 0.80 24.29 3.39
#